data_AF-A0A0W1A173-F1
#
_entry.id   AF-A0A0W1A173-F1
#
_cell.length_a   1.000
_cell.length_b   1.000
_cell.length_c   1.000
_cell.angle_alpha   90.00
_cell.angle_beta   90.00
_cell.angle_gamma   90.00
#
_symmetry.space_group_name_H-M   'P 1'
#
loop_
_entity.id
_entity.type
_entity.pdbx_description
1 polymer ?
#
loop_
_entity_poly.entity_id
_entity_poly.type
_entity_poly.pdbx_seq_one_letter_code
_entity_poly.pdbx_strand_id
1 'polypeptide(L)'
;MTFEYNPHSHVKVWLSNKPDVFMNFENQTRLIKMREQNPNDPIHLIYDSTLLNAKANRELLDFCTENEITPVDAEQFKSRVTGQEARLYQLYKNEIEHLDNGGNLGVASDILRWLRESYLLGSYTDLDVPLNTKGFPKRVDLEVPLLLNIGSLKLLGNMEMLIVLNEYIALADGQEEVAQQDIERVQAGIADKLENYYSDYIEETEHALGNSNFLNRVLLGYMKNRAESLYIKLANDLRARALKELNVNSISSRELRAYASKIMSNSRSYLDFKRSGEETDHDVVVRLRNELKSQLGFIKWLFFRSEYKQIQKQLELNDEDFINSMMKKEKSLYIKSIVVCTTGPIAVAKSFFGTYVMTKDEVNKRAVPVSFSHYNLDQAFLSNNVIPMHQNAWGMLKYLGVDVGVLNDSSWLEEGMALQDARQAKLLETKQDLEMNLPQKLAAIKSGVAEHLSKLEVEDTGLFSFLFKSRRTAKIEALNAVLGCFDDNESFNIKQFRQAVSQFKPNVYDGLLSRDTETLINYIEELCHQAIVLRVSRDRKLHMKPQFYTNPMKDMLVATQQRQTDAAESEPVQHDKVFSDHVGPKTNTTVNTSLVPTFK
;
A
#
# COMPACT_ATOMS: atom_id res chain seq x y z
N MET A 1 -1.61 -22.07 29.70
CA MET A 1 -0.47 -21.14 29.84
C MET A 1 -0.81 -19.94 28.99
N THR A 2 -0.65 -18.73 29.51
CA THR A 2 -0.89 -17.49 28.75
C THR A 2 0.46 -16.85 28.43
N PHE A 3 0.52 -16.17 27.29
CA PHE A 3 1.69 -15.41 26.86
C PHE A 3 1.37 -13.92 26.93
N GLU A 4 2.35 -13.08 27.28
CA GLU A 4 2.14 -11.63 27.28
C GLU A 4 2.58 -11.03 25.95
N TYR A 5 1.82 -10.05 25.46
CA TYR A 5 2.11 -9.33 24.22
C TYR A 5 1.97 -7.81 24.41
N ASN A 6 2.97 -7.06 23.98
CA ASN A 6 2.98 -5.60 23.94
C ASN A 6 2.54 -5.07 22.55
N PRO A 7 1.36 -4.45 22.45
CA PRO A 7 0.90 -3.86 21.19
C PRO A 7 1.60 -2.53 20.84
N HIS A 8 2.41 -1.96 21.73
CA HIS A 8 3.00 -0.62 21.57
C HIS A 8 4.40 -0.63 20.96
N SER A 9 4.82 -1.70 20.28
CA SER A 9 6.11 -1.76 19.56
C SER A 9 5.90 -2.14 18.11
N HIS A 10 6.44 -1.34 17.19
CA HIS A 10 6.09 -1.42 15.77
C HIS A 10 7.31 -1.65 14.89
N VAL A 11 7.12 -2.43 13.84
CA VAL A 11 8.12 -2.69 12.80
C VAL A 11 7.51 -2.36 11.44
N LYS A 12 8.23 -1.58 10.65
CA LYS A 12 7.91 -1.24 9.27
C LYS A 12 9.10 -1.63 8.39
N VAL A 13 8.82 -2.13 7.18
CA VAL A 13 9.86 -2.42 6.18
C VAL A 13 9.70 -1.49 5.00
N TRP A 14 10.80 -0.91 4.53
CA TRP A 14 10.84 -0.14 3.29
C TRP A 14 12.14 -0.38 2.54
N LEU A 15 12.00 -0.89 1.32
CA LEU A 15 13.10 -1.10 0.40
C LEU A 15 12.90 -0.14 -0.77
N SER A 16 13.89 0.71 -1.06
CA SER A 16 13.77 1.66 -2.17
C SER A 16 14.18 1.01 -3.48
N ASN A 17 13.43 1.29 -4.54
CA ASN A 17 13.83 0.99 -5.92
C ASN A 17 14.60 2.14 -6.60
N LYS A 18 14.86 3.24 -5.88
CA LYS A 18 15.55 4.44 -6.38
C LYS A 18 16.73 4.77 -5.47
N PRO A 19 17.99 4.60 -5.92
CA PRO A 19 19.16 4.80 -5.06
C PRO A 19 19.31 6.20 -4.47
N ASP A 20 18.73 7.21 -5.10
CA ASP A 20 18.78 8.61 -4.68
C ASP A 20 17.57 9.06 -3.85
N VAL A 21 16.59 8.19 -3.63
CA VAL A 21 15.38 8.49 -2.85
C VAL A 21 15.21 7.41 -1.80
N PHE A 22 15.44 7.74 -0.52
CA PHE A 22 15.32 6.74 0.54
C PHE A 22 13.88 6.25 0.72
N MET A 23 12.90 7.15 0.62
CA MET A 23 11.48 6.87 0.74
C MET A 23 10.71 7.97 0.03
N ASN A 24 9.60 7.62 -0.62
CA ASN A 24 8.75 8.60 -1.26
C ASN A 24 7.99 9.45 -0.21
N PHE A 25 7.50 10.61 -0.63
CA PHE A 25 6.91 11.59 0.30
C PHE A 25 5.60 11.08 0.92
N GLU A 26 4.82 10.28 0.20
CA GLU A 26 3.59 9.67 0.76
C GLU A 26 3.91 8.76 1.95
N ASN A 27 4.90 7.86 1.82
CA ASN A 27 5.25 6.94 2.90
C ASN A 27 5.95 7.63 4.07
N GLN A 28 6.74 8.67 3.82
CA GLN A 28 7.24 9.54 4.89
C GLN A 28 6.08 10.16 5.67
N THR A 29 5.07 10.68 4.96
CA THR A 29 3.86 11.28 5.56
C THR A 29 3.09 10.26 6.41
N ARG A 30 2.98 9.01 5.94
CA ARG A 30 2.32 7.92 6.69
C ARG A 30 3.05 7.59 8.00
N LEU A 31 4.38 7.48 7.97
CA LEU A 31 5.19 7.24 9.17
C LEU A 31 5.07 8.38 10.19
N ILE A 32 5.11 9.63 9.73
CA ILE A 32 4.93 10.79 10.61
C ILE A 32 3.54 10.76 11.25
N LYS A 33 2.48 10.49 10.46
CA LYS A 33 1.12 10.34 11.01
C LYS A 33 1.04 9.26 12.08
N MET A 34 1.68 8.11 11.84
CA MET A 34 1.73 7.01 12.82
C MET A 34 2.47 7.42 14.10
N ARG A 35 3.61 8.11 14.00
CA ARG A 35 4.33 8.68 15.15
C ARG A 35 3.46 9.67 15.92
N GLU A 36 2.72 10.54 15.23
CA GLU A 36 1.83 11.51 15.88
C GLU A 36 0.67 10.84 16.62
N GLN A 37 0.17 9.70 16.12
CA GLN A 37 -0.88 8.90 16.77
C GLN A 37 -0.33 8.11 17.97
N ASN A 38 0.92 7.66 17.89
CA ASN A 38 1.57 6.80 18.87
C ASN A 38 2.91 7.42 19.34
N PRO A 39 2.86 8.55 20.09
CA PRO A 39 4.05 9.36 20.34
C PRO A 39 5.13 8.67 21.17
N ASN A 40 4.77 7.70 22.02
CA ASN A 40 5.72 7.04 22.93
C ASN A 40 6.11 5.64 22.47
N ASP A 41 5.50 5.13 21.41
CA ASP A 41 5.70 3.75 20.96
C ASP A 41 7.03 3.66 20.20
N PRO A 42 7.92 2.68 20.46
CA PRO A 42 9.04 2.40 19.58
C PRO A 42 8.54 2.05 18.17
N ILE A 43 9.12 2.72 17.17
CA ILE A 43 8.87 2.45 15.75
C ILE A 43 10.22 2.13 15.12
N HIS A 44 10.36 0.90 14.61
CA HIS A 44 11.54 0.44 13.89
C HIS A 44 11.27 0.50 12.38
N LEU A 45 12.18 1.11 11.63
CA LEU A 45 12.14 1.14 10.18
C LEU A 45 13.28 0.30 9.62
N ILE A 46 12.95 -0.89 9.13
CA ILE A 46 13.86 -1.77 8.43
C ILE A 46 14.04 -1.27 7.00
N TYR A 47 15.29 -1.07 6.59
CA TYR A 47 15.70 -0.68 5.25
C TYR A 47 16.95 -1.46 4.85
N ASP A 48 17.39 -1.37 3.59
CA ASP A 48 18.69 -1.92 3.17
C ASP A 48 19.57 -0.79 2.64
N SER A 49 20.68 -0.54 3.33
CA SER A 49 21.59 0.54 2.98
C SER A 49 22.26 0.34 1.62
N THR A 50 22.35 -0.89 1.11
CA THR A 50 22.95 -1.22 -0.20
C THR A 50 22.07 -0.80 -1.37
N LEU A 51 20.78 -0.57 -1.14
CA LEU A 51 19.85 -0.03 -2.14
C LEU A 51 19.94 1.48 -2.29
N LEU A 52 20.68 2.17 -1.41
CA LEU A 52 20.71 3.62 -1.31
C LEU A 52 22.13 4.17 -1.54
N ASN A 53 22.21 5.33 -2.19
CA ASN A 53 23.45 6.09 -2.26
C ASN A 53 23.71 6.81 -0.91
N ALA A 54 24.92 7.35 -0.75
CA ALA A 54 25.33 7.99 0.51
C ALA A 54 24.46 9.20 0.91
N LYS A 55 23.87 9.92 -0.06
CA LYS A 55 22.97 11.06 0.21
C LYS A 55 21.65 10.56 0.79
N ALA A 56 21.01 9.61 0.10
CA ALA A 56 19.74 9.03 0.53
C ALA A 56 19.87 8.33 1.89
N ASN A 57 20.99 7.64 2.15
CA ASN A 57 21.27 7.06 3.47
C ASN A 57 21.32 8.13 4.57
N ARG A 58 22.01 9.26 4.35
CA ARG A 58 22.01 10.37 5.34
C ARG A 58 20.62 10.95 5.55
N GLU A 59 19.88 11.19 4.46
CA GLU A 59 18.50 11.70 4.54
C GLU A 59 17.57 10.78 5.32
N LEU A 60 17.73 9.45 5.19
CA LEU A 60 17.00 8.47 5.99
C LEU A 60 17.33 8.59 7.47
N LEU A 61 18.62 8.68 7.83
CA LEU A 61 19.05 8.79 9.22
C LEU A 61 18.58 10.11 9.86
N ASP A 62 18.66 11.21 9.12
CA ASP A 62 18.15 12.52 9.55
C ASP A 62 16.63 12.45 9.77
N PHE A 63 15.89 11.87 8.81
CA PHE A 63 14.45 11.67 8.92
C PHE A 63 14.07 10.82 10.14
N CYS A 64 14.79 9.72 10.36
CA CYS A 64 14.55 8.83 11.49
C CYS A 64 14.83 9.53 12.83
N THR A 65 15.92 10.30 12.91
CA THR A 65 16.28 11.08 14.10
C THR A 65 15.23 12.16 14.39
N GLU A 66 14.80 12.92 13.38
CA GLU A 66 13.79 13.98 13.51
C GLU A 66 12.44 13.46 14.03
N ASN A 67 12.09 12.21 13.69
CA ASN A 67 10.79 11.62 13.98
C ASN A 67 10.83 10.52 15.07
N GLU A 68 11.97 10.38 15.77
CA GLU A 68 12.18 9.39 16.82
C GLU A 68 11.86 7.96 16.33
N ILE A 69 12.30 7.64 15.11
CA ILE A 69 12.18 6.31 14.50
C ILE A 69 13.56 5.65 14.57
N THR A 70 13.60 4.37 14.94
CA THR A 70 14.85 3.60 14.99
C THR A 70 15.12 2.98 13.62
N PRO A 71 16.16 3.41 12.88
CA PRO A 71 16.52 2.77 11.61
C PRO A 71 17.21 1.43 11.87
N VAL A 72 16.85 0.41 11.09
CA VAL A 72 17.43 -0.94 11.18
C VAL A 72 17.90 -1.36 9.79
N ASP A 73 19.21 -1.54 9.62
CA ASP A 73 19.80 -1.90 8.33
C ASP A 73 19.82 -3.43 8.15
N ALA A 74 19.01 -3.91 7.21
CA ALA A 74 18.88 -5.33 6.87
C ALA A 74 20.21 -5.94 6.38
N GLU A 75 21.13 -5.16 5.82
CA GLU A 75 22.45 -5.66 5.41
C GLU A 75 23.23 -6.24 6.61
N GLN A 76 22.99 -5.71 7.81
CA GLN A 76 23.65 -6.20 9.03
C GLN A 76 23.16 -7.59 9.47
N PHE A 77 21.99 -8.03 8.99
CA PHE A 77 21.39 -9.30 9.38
C PHE A 77 22.22 -10.49 8.91
N LYS A 78 22.98 -10.35 7.81
CA LYS A 78 23.86 -11.38 7.23
C LYS A 78 24.73 -12.11 8.25
N SER A 79 25.23 -11.38 9.25
CA SER A 79 26.14 -11.91 10.27
C SER A 79 25.43 -12.59 11.45
N ARG A 80 24.10 -12.47 11.53
CA ARG A 80 23.28 -12.87 12.69
C ARG A 80 22.29 -13.98 12.37
N VAL A 81 21.89 -14.11 11.10
CA VAL A 81 21.01 -15.18 10.64
C VAL A 81 21.75 -16.52 10.52
N THR A 82 21.08 -17.61 10.88
CA THR A 82 21.61 -18.99 10.77
C THR A 82 20.51 -19.95 10.27
N GLY A 83 20.88 -21.19 9.91
CA GLY A 83 19.90 -22.21 9.52
C GLY A 83 18.96 -21.78 8.39
N GLN A 84 17.65 -21.93 8.60
CA GLN A 84 16.63 -21.52 7.62
C GLN A 84 16.59 -20.00 7.39
N GLU A 85 16.90 -19.19 8.40
CA GLU A 85 16.96 -17.74 8.24
C GLU A 85 18.11 -17.32 7.32
N ALA A 86 19.25 -18.03 7.37
CA ALA A 86 20.34 -17.78 6.43
C ALA A 86 19.95 -18.12 4.99
N ARG A 87 19.19 -19.21 4.77
CA ARG A 87 18.64 -19.57 3.45
C ARG A 87 17.69 -18.48 2.95
N LEU A 88 16.74 -18.04 3.78
CA LEU A 88 15.84 -16.93 3.46
C LEU A 88 16.59 -15.63 3.19
N TYR A 89 17.62 -15.30 3.96
CA TYR A 89 18.42 -14.09 3.74
C TYR A 89 19.11 -14.12 2.37
N GLN A 90 19.61 -15.26 1.91
CA GLN A 90 20.16 -15.39 0.55
C GLN A 90 19.08 -15.16 -0.52
N LEU A 91 17.88 -15.69 -0.32
CA LEU A 91 16.76 -15.47 -1.24
C LEU A 91 16.34 -13.99 -1.24
N TYR A 92 16.33 -13.34 -0.07
CA TYR A 92 16.13 -11.90 0.07
C TYR A 92 17.16 -11.10 -0.76
N LYS A 93 18.47 -11.38 -0.61
CA LYS A 93 19.51 -10.73 -1.42
C LYS A 93 19.30 -11.00 -2.91
N ASN A 94 18.94 -12.23 -3.27
CA ASN A 94 18.66 -12.61 -4.65
C ASN A 94 17.52 -11.78 -5.28
N GLU A 95 16.47 -11.46 -4.53
CA GLU A 95 15.38 -10.59 -4.99
C GLU A 95 15.85 -9.15 -5.24
N ILE A 96 16.60 -8.55 -4.30
CA ILE A 96 17.01 -7.14 -4.42
C ILE A 96 18.16 -6.90 -5.40
N GLU A 97 18.99 -7.92 -5.66
CA GLU A 97 20.10 -7.85 -6.62
C GLU A 97 19.65 -8.02 -8.07
N HIS A 98 18.41 -8.46 -8.32
CA HIS A 98 17.91 -8.83 -9.65
C HIS A 98 16.59 -8.16 -10.00
N LEU A 99 16.40 -6.90 -9.59
CA LEU A 99 15.15 -6.15 -9.82
C LEU A 99 14.80 -5.97 -11.31
N ASP A 100 15.79 -5.99 -12.19
CA ASP A 100 15.63 -5.97 -13.64
C ASP A 100 15.34 -7.36 -14.26
N ASN A 101 15.45 -8.42 -13.45
CA ASN A 101 15.33 -9.81 -13.88
C ASN A 101 14.42 -10.62 -12.93
N GLY A 102 13.20 -10.11 -12.71
CA GLY A 102 12.15 -10.80 -11.95
C GLY A 102 12.25 -10.68 -10.43
N GLY A 103 13.30 -10.05 -9.92
CA GLY A 103 13.43 -9.64 -8.51
C GLY A 103 12.32 -8.68 -8.11
N ASN A 104 11.83 -8.80 -6.88
CA ASN A 104 10.68 -8.02 -6.42
C ASN A 104 10.83 -7.55 -4.96
N LEU A 105 10.67 -6.25 -4.73
CA LEU A 105 10.79 -5.65 -3.39
C LEU A 105 9.67 -6.06 -2.43
N GLY A 106 8.48 -6.39 -2.95
CA GLY A 106 7.40 -6.96 -2.14
C GLY A 106 7.77 -8.33 -1.59
N VAL A 107 8.36 -9.19 -2.44
CA VAL A 107 8.89 -10.51 -2.02
C VAL A 107 10.03 -10.34 -1.02
N ALA A 108 10.97 -9.41 -1.27
CA ALA A 108 12.04 -9.13 -0.33
C ALA A 108 11.52 -8.65 1.04
N SER A 109 10.52 -7.77 1.06
CA SER A 109 9.83 -7.32 2.28
C SER A 109 9.10 -8.47 2.99
N ASP A 110 8.44 -9.35 2.23
CA ASP A 110 7.80 -10.56 2.75
C ASP A 110 8.81 -11.51 3.41
N ILE A 111 10.03 -11.62 2.89
CA ILE A 111 11.06 -12.45 3.52
C ILE A 111 11.55 -11.80 4.82
N LEU A 112 11.85 -10.49 4.80
CA LEU A 112 12.41 -9.78 5.96
C LEU A 112 11.51 -9.88 7.20
N ARG A 113 10.18 -9.83 7.04
CA ARG A 113 9.25 -9.91 8.18
C ARG A 113 9.26 -11.28 8.91
N TRP A 114 9.87 -12.31 8.31
CA TRP A 114 10.05 -13.63 8.93
C TRP A 114 11.47 -13.89 9.46
N LEU A 115 12.37 -12.90 9.43
CA LEU A 115 13.70 -13.03 10.04
C LEU A 115 13.67 -12.56 11.49
N ARG A 116 14.41 -13.24 12.37
CA ARG A 116 14.51 -12.96 13.81
C ARG A 116 14.83 -11.51 14.13
N GLU A 117 15.77 -10.93 13.40
CA GLU A 117 16.18 -9.54 13.55
C GLU A 117 15.04 -8.55 13.25
N SER A 118 13.96 -9.00 12.62
CA SER A 118 12.75 -8.21 12.34
C SER A 118 11.64 -8.50 13.35
N TYR A 119 11.19 -9.75 13.49
CA TYR A 119 9.99 -10.07 14.28
C TYR A 119 10.19 -9.95 15.80
N LEU A 120 11.43 -9.85 16.28
CA LEU A 120 11.72 -9.59 17.69
C LEU A 120 11.65 -8.10 18.06
N LEU A 121 11.65 -7.19 17.09
CA LEU A 121 11.61 -5.75 17.36
C LEU A 121 10.20 -5.26 17.76
N GLY A 122 9.16 -6.04 17.44
CA GLY A 122 7.77 -5.71 17.70
C GLY A 122 6.86 -6.22 16.59
N SER A 123 5.70 -5.62 16.47
CA SER A 123 4.67 -6.05 15.55
C SER A 123 4.88 -5.46 14.17
N TYR A 124 5.12 -6.33 13.19
CA TYR A 124 5.27 -5.94 11.80
C TYR A 124 3.93 -5.48 11.25
N THR A 125 3.88 -4.30 10.63
CA THR A 125 2.75 -3.84 9.80
C THR A 125 3.21 -3.28 8.46
N ASP A 126 2.44 -3.47 7.39
CA ASP A 126 2.68 -2.77 6.11
C ASP A 126 2.66 -1.23 6.31
N LEU A 127 3.37 -0.48 5.47
CA LEU A 127 3.51 0.97 5.63
C LEU A 127 2.22 1.76 5.40
N ASP A 128 1.33 1.22 4.57
CA ASP A 128 0.04 1.82 4.24
C ASP A 128 -1.08 1.45 5.22
N VAL A 129 -0.79 0.60 6.21
CA VAL A 129 -1.70 0.25 7.30
C VAL A 129 -1.65 1.32 8.38
N PRO A 130 -2.68 2.18 8.50
CA PRO A 130 -2.77 3.17 9.57
C PRO A 130 -3.04 2.48 10.92
N LEU A 131 -2.28 2.86 11.94
CA LEU A 131 -2.29 2.21 13.25
C LEU A 131 -2.43 3.23 14.39
N ASN A 132 -3.32 2.93 15.34
CA ASN A 132 -3.45 3.68 16.59
C ASN A 132 -3.62 2.73 17.78
N THR A 133 -2.57 2.59 18.59
CA THR A 133 -2.50 1.71 19.76
C THR A 133 -2.72 2.43 21.08
N LYS A 134 -2.90 3.76 21.07
CA LYS A 134 -3.06 4.59 22.28
C LYS A 134 -4.15 4.10 23.24
N GLY A 135 -5.19 3.45 22.72
CA GLY A 135 -6.31 2.91 23.53
C GLY A 135 -6.06 1.54 24.14
N PHE A 136 -4.96 0.87 23.80
CA PHE A 136 -4.70 -0.50 24.22
C PHE A 136 -3.97 -0.59 25.56
N PRO A 137 -4.19 -1.68 26.34
CA PRO A 137 -3.42 -1.93 27.55
C PRO A 137 -1.93 -2.10 27.22
N LYS A 138 -1.07 -1.96 28.24
CA LYS A 138 0.39 -2.15 28.08
C LYS A 138 0.76 -3.57 27.65
N ARG A 139 0.00 -4.56 28.11
CA ARG A 139 0.15 -5.98 27.79
C ARG A 139 -1.23 -6.58 27.54
N VAL A 140 -1.28 -7.57 26.65
CA VAL A 140 -2.46 -8.38 26.35
C VAL A 140 -2.08 -9.85 26.55
N ASP A 141 -2.93 -10.60 27.22
CA ASP A 141 -2.75 -12.04 27.41
C ASP A 141 -3.19 -12.79 26.16
N LEU A 142 -2.31 -13.67 25.67
CA LEU A 142 -2.51 -14.51 24.49
C LEU A 142 -2.54 -16.00 24.86
N GLU A 143 -3.29 -16.78 24.08
CA GLU A 143 -3.34 -18.25 24.20
C GLU A 143 -2.22 -18.94 23.40
N VAL A 144 -1.66 -18.23 22.42
CA VAL A 144 -0.62 -18.71 21.49
C VAL A 144 0.45 -17.64 21.32
N PRO A 145 1.69 -18.00 20.99
CA PRO A 145 2.79 -17.04 20.95
C PRO A 145 2.86 -16.26 19.63
N LEU A 146 2.22 -16.71 18.55
CA LEU A 146 2.24 -16.04 17.25
C LEU A 146 0.85 -15.54 16.87
N LEU A 147 0.78 -14.28 16.44
CA LEU A 147 -0.42 -13.64 15.93
C LEU A 147 -0.27 -13.28 14.45
N LEU A 148 -1.35 -13.49 13.70
CA LEU A 148 -1.46 -13.25 12.27
C LEU A 148 -2.78 -12.53 11.98
N ASN A 149 -2.81 -11.66 10.97
CA ASN A 149 -4.06 -11.10 10.46
C ASN A 149 -4.80 -12.17 9.65
N ILE A 150 -5.70 -12.89 10.32
CA ILE A 150 -6.43 -14.02 9.73
C ILE A 150 -7.92 -13.83 9.94
N GLY A 151 -8.66 -14.10 8.87
CA GLY A 151 -10.09 -14.34 8.86
C GLY A 151 -10.44 -15.72 8.31
N SER A 152 -11.72 -16.03 8.33
CA SER A 152 -12.23 -17.23 7.67
C SER A 152 -13.55 -16.97 6.98
N LEU A 153 -13.74 -17.66 5.86
CA LEU A 153 -14.95 -17.64 5.06
C LEU A 153 -15.68 -18.96 5.22
N LYS A 154 -16.90 -18.91 5.74
CA LYS A 154 -17.84 -20.03 5.74
C LYS A 154 -18.14 -20.47 4.32
N LEU A 155 -17.80 -21.73 4.06
CA LEU A 155 -18.26 -22.47 2.90
C LEU A 155 -19.50 -23.28 3.32
N LEU A 156 -20.16 -23.95 2.37
CA LEU A 156 -21.30 -24.81 2.72
C LEU A 156 -20.88 -26.05 3.49
N GLY A 157 -21.73 -26.45 4.44
CA GLY A 157 -21.45 -27.52 5.37
C GLY A 157 -20.72 -27.00 6.61
N ASN A 158 -19.73 -27.76 7.08
CA ASN A 158 -18.92 -27.40 8.24
C ASN A 158 -17.51 -26.93 7.86
N MET A 159 -17.29 -26.54 6.60
CA MET A 159 -15.96 -26.13 6.09
C MET A 159 -15.85 -24.62 6.02
N GLU A 160 -14.66 -24.10 6.25
CA GLU A 160 -14.31 -22.70 6.13
C GLU A 160 -12.95 -22.55 5.43
N MET A 161 -12.85 -21.57 4.53
CA MET A 161 -11.61 -21.19 3.88
C MET A 161 -10.89 -20.15 4.73
N LEU A 162 -9.61 -20.36 5.01
CA LEU A 162 -8.78 -19.39 5.70
C LEU A 162 -8.37 -18.28 4.75
N ILE A 163 -8.41 -17.04 5.24
CA ILE A 163 -7.85 -15.89 4.55
C ILE A 163 -6.82 -15.27 5.46
N VAL A 164 -5.55 -15.53 5.16
CA VAL A 164 -4.40 -14.98 5.88
C VAL A 164 -3.94 -13.73 5.15
N LEU A 165 -3.72 -12.64 5.87
CA LEU A 165 -3.08 -11.43 5.38
C LEU A 165 -1.73 -11.33 6.09
N ASN A 166 -0.64 -11.21 5.34
CA ASN A 166 0.69 -11.08 5.91
C ASN A 166 1.04 -9.62 6.28
N GLU A 167 0.10 -8.70 6.10
CA GLU A 167 0.25 -7.26 6.39
C GLU A 167 0.40 -6.95 7.88
N TYR A 168 0.08 -7.90 8.77
CA TYR A 168 0.27 -7.76 10.20
C TYR A 168 0.64 -9.09 10.86
N ILE A 169 1.80 -9.11 11.55
CA ILE A 169 2.38 -10.27 12.21
C ILE A 169 2.97 -9.82 13.54
N ALA A 170 2.74 -10.57 14.61
CA ALA A 170 3.33 -10.29 15.91
C ALA A 170 3.71 -11.57 16.66
N LEU A 171 4.75 -11.47 17.47
CA LEU A 171 5.20 -12.50 18.39
C LEU A 171 4.99 -12.01 19.83
N ALA A 172 4.54 -12.91 20.71
CA ALA A 172 4.47 -12.67 22.13
C ALA A 172 5.86 -12.43 22.73
N ASP A 173 5.93 -11.59 23.76
CA ASP A 173 7.20 -11.13 24.32
C ASP A 173 8.01 -12.28 24.95
N GLY A 174 9.25 -12.45 24.47
CA GLY A 174 10.18 -13.47 24.95
C GLY A 174 9.76 -14.91 24.63
N GLN A 175 8.82 -15.12 23.68
CA GLN A 175 8.28 -16.45 23.34
C GLN A 175 8.84 -17.03 22.04
N GLU A 176 10.02 -16.58 21.61
CA GLU A 176 10.67 -17.05 20.38
C GLU A 176 10.84 -18.57 20.37
N GLU A 177 11.39 -19.15 21.44
CA GLU A 177 11.63 -20.59 21.54
C GLU A 177 10.33 -21.41 21.44
N VAL A 178 9.21 -20.86 21.93
CA VAL A 178 7.90 -21.53 21.88
C VAL A 178 7.29 -21.43 20.47
N ALA A 179 7.46 -20.31 19.78
CA ALA A 179 6.96 -20.10 18.43
C ALA A 179 7.90 -20.67 17.34
N GLN A 180 9.12 -21.06 17.69
CA GLN A 180 10.19 -21.42 16.76
C GLN A 180 9.75 -22.45 15.73
N GLN A 181 9.07 -23.52 16.18
CA GLN A 181 8.63 -24.58 15.27
C GLN A 181 7.64 -24.08 14.20
N ASP A 182 6.72 -23.18 14.57
CA ASP A 182 5.76 -22.64 13.63
C ASP A 182 6.39 -21.59 12.71
N ILE A 183 7.31 -20.76 13.24
CA ILE A 183 8.09 -19.80 12.45
C ILE A 183 8.95 -20.55 11.42
N GLU A 184 9.74 -21.54 11.83
CA GLU A 184 10.60 -22.33 10.93
C GLU A 184 9.77 -23.06 9.86
N ARG A 185 8.56 -23.52 10.19
CA ARG A 185 7.65 -24.12 9.21
C ARG A 185 7.23 -23.12 8.13
N VAL A 186 6.91 -21.89 8.52
CA VAL A 186 6.62 -20.81 7.57
C VAL A 186 7.84 -20.45 6.74
N GLN A 187 9.00 -20.28 7.40
CA GLN A 187 10.26 -19.95 6.73
C GLN A 187 10.64 -20.99 5.68
N ALA A 188 10.58 -22.28 6.03
CA ALA A 188 10.87 -23.37 5.11
C ALA A 188 9.90 -23.42 3.94
N GLY A 189 8.59 -23.31 4.20
CA GLY A 189 7.57 -23.31 3.15
C GLY A 189 7.70 -22.14 2.18
N ILE A 190 8.06 -20.95 2.67
CA ILE A 190 8.39 -19.79 1.83
C ILE A 190 9.64 -20.07 0.99
N ALA A 191 10.73 -20.54 1.60
CA ALA A 191 11.98 -20.81 0.90
C ALA A 191 11.80 -21.85 -0.22
N ASP A 192 11.07 -22.93 0.07
CA ASP A 192 10.81 -24.01 -0.89
C ASP A 192 10.03 -23.50 -2.11
N LYS A 193 9.01 -22.64 -1.91
CA LYS A 193 8.24 -22.05 -3.01
C LYS A 193 9.02 -20.99 -3.79
N LEU A 194 9.92 -20.27 -3.14
CA LEU A 194 10.80 -19.31 -3.80
C LEU A 194 11.77 -20.02 -4.74
N GLU A 195 12.35 -21.12 -4.31
CA GLU A 195 13.32 -21.91 -5.09
C GLU A 195 12.66 -22.79 -6.15
N ASN A 196 11.46 -23.29 -5.90
CA ASN A 196 10.68 -24.09 -6.85
C ASN A 196 9.20 -23.70 -6.80
N TYR A 197 8.80 -22.82 -7.72
CA TYR A 197 7.43 -22.32 -7.73
C TYR A 197 6.42 -23.45 -7.95
N TYR A 198 5.43 -23.56 -7.07
CA TYR A 198 4.22 -24.35 -7.31
C TYR A 198 3.10 -23.88 -6.37
N SER A 199 1.86 -23.92 -6.87
CA SER A 199 0.67 -23.65 -6.07
C SER A 199 -0.38 -24.73 -6.31
N ASP A 200 -0.85 -25.34 -5.22
CA ASP A 200 -1.95 -26.31 -5.18
C ASP A 200 -3.28 -25.67 -4.72
N TYR A 201 -3.30 -24.34 -4.60
CA TYR A 201 -4.39 -23.60 -3.95
C TYR A 201 -5.75 -23.85 -4.62
N ILE A 202 -5.80 -23.84 -5.95
CA ILE A 202 -7.03 -24.02 -6.70
C ILE A 202 -7.50 -25.48 -6.59
N GLU A 203 -6.59 -26.43 -6.75
CA GLU A 203 -6.87 -27.86 -6.68
C GLU A 203 -7.40 -28.26 -5.29
N GLU A 204 -6.75 -27.80 -4.22
CA GLU A 204 -7.15 -28.09 -2.84
C GLU A 204 -8.49 -27.43 -2.49
N THR A 205 -8.70 -26.18 -2.93
CA THR A 205 -9.97 -25.46 -2.75
C THR A 205 -11.12 -26.15 -3.48
N GLU A 206 -10.92 -26.56 -4.73
CA GLU A 206 -11.92 -27.28 -5.52
C GLU A 206 -12.23 -28.65 -4.92
N HIS A 207 -11.20 -29.37 -4.47
CA HIS A 207 -11.35 -30.67 -3.81
C HIS A 207 -12.17 -30.54 -2.51
N ALA A 208 -11.84 -29.56 -1.66
CA ALA A 208 -12.54 -29.33 -0.40
C ALA A 208 -13.98 -28.86 -0.59
N LEU A 209 -14.27 -28.11 -1.66
CA LEU A 209 -15.62 -27.62 -1.96
C LEU A 209 -16.52 -28.67 -2.60
N GLY A 210 -16.00 -29.73 -3.23
CA GLY A 210 -16.79 -30.78 -3.85
C GLY A 210 -17.62 -30.32 -5.06
N ASN A 211 -17.56 -31.07 -6.17
CA ASN A 211 -18.21 -30.69 -7.44
C ASN A 211 -19.76 -30.80 -7.47
N SER A 212 -20.40 -31.20 -6.37
CA SER A 212 -21.79 -31.68 -6.35
C SER A 212 -22.86 -30.64 -5.95
N ASN A 213 -22.50 -29.49 -5.36
CA ASN A 213 -23.49 -28.53 -4.85
C ASN A 213 -23.56 -27.22 -5.64
N PHE A 214 -24.77 -26.77 -5.98
CA PHE A 214 -25.06 -25.57 -6.78
C PHE A 214 -24.38 -24.30 -6.23
N LEU A 215 -24.47 -24.07 -4.93
CA LEU A 215 -23.87 -22.90 -4.27
C LEU A 215 -22.33 -22.96 -4.24
N ASN A 216 -21.72 -24.15 -4.19
CA ASN A 216 -20.26 -24.30 -4.31
C ASN A 216 -19.79 -23.98 -5.74
N ARG A 217 -20.57 -24.35 -6.77
CA ARG A 217 -20.33 -23.91 -8.15
C ARG A 217 -20.47 -22.39 -8.31
N VAL A 218 -21.41 -21.78 -7.59
CA VAL A 218 -21.59 -20.32 -7.58
C VAL A 218 -20.40 -19.63 -6.88
N LEU A 219 -19.94 -20.14 -5.73
CA LEU A 219 -18.81 -19.58 -4.98
C LEU A 219 -17.47 -19.76 -5.72
N LEU A 220 -17.22 -20.96 -6.27
CA LEU A 220 -16.12 -21.19 -7.22
C LEU A 220 -16.25 -20.30 -8.46
N GLY A 221 -17.46 -20.08 -8.95
CA GLY A 221 -17.74 -19.16 -10.06
C GLY A 221 -17.35 -17.72 -9.73
N TYR A 222 -17.65 -17.23 -8.53
CA TYR A 222 -17.22 -15.90 -8.08
C TYR A 222 -15.70 -15.80 -7.95
N MET A 223 -15.04 -16.82 -7.36
CA MET A 223 -13.59 -16.86 -7.26
C MET A 223 -12.93 -16.89 -8.65
N LYS A 224 -13.43 -17.72 -9.57
CA LYS A 224 -12.96 -17.83 -10.96
C LYS A 224 -13.23 -16.58 -11.80
N ASN A 225 -14.29 -15.83 -11.50
CA ASN A 225 -14.62 -14.57 -12.17
C ASN A 225 -13.73 -13.39 -11.75
N ARG A 226 -12.87 -13.58 -10.73
CA ARG A 226 -11.79 -12.64 -10.40
C ARG A 226 -10.54 -13.03 -11.17
N ALA A 227 -9.94 -12.04 -11.82
CA ALA A 227 -8.73 -12.24 -12.61
C ALA A 227 -7.58 -12.86 -11.78
N GLU A 228 -7.44 -12.49 -10.51
CA GLU A 228 -6.36 -13.00 -9.64
C GLU A 228 -6.41 -14.52 -9.42
N SER A 229 -7.58 -15.10 -9.13
CA SER A 229 -7.70 -16.55 -8.91
C SER A 229 -7.47 -17.34 -10.20
N LEU A 230 -7.93 -16.80 -11.33
CA LEU A 230 -7.67 -17.38 -12.65
C LEU A 230 -6.15 -17.43 -12.92
N TYR A 231 -5.44 -16.35 -12.61
CA TYR A 231 -4.01 -16.26 -12.87
C TYR A 231 -3.13 -17.08 -11.92
N ILE A 232 -3.63 -17.46 -10.74
CA ILE A 232 -2.97 -18.49 -9.91
C ILE A 232 -2.89 -19.81 -10.70
N LYS A 233 -4.00 -20.23 -11.31
CA LYS A 233 -4.03 -21.43 -12.16
C LYS A 233 -3.13 -21.25 -13.39
N LEU A 234 -3.26 -20.13 -14.10
CA LEU A 234 -2.46 -19.88 -15.30
C LEU A 234 -0.96 -19.78 -14.98
N ALA A 235 -0.56 -19.38 -13.78
CA ALA A 235 0.85 -19.34 -13.38
C ALA A 235 1.47 -20.75 -13.31
N ASN A 236 0.70 -21.79 -12.97
CA ASN A 236 1.16 -23.17 -13.08
C ASN A 236 1.35 -23.60 -14.54
N ASP A 237 0.43 -23.21 -15.43
CA ASP A 237 0.56 -23.47 -16.86
C ASP A 237 1.77 -22.74 -17.46
N LEU A 238 1.99 -21.48 -17.04
CA LEU A 238 3.16 -20.68 -17.39
C LEU A 238 4.45 -21.36 -16.95
N ARG A 239 4.49 -21.89 -15.72
CA ARG A 239 5.62 -22.68 -15.22
C ARG A 239 5.88 -23.90 -16.10
N ALA A 240 4.86 -24.71 -16.39
CA ALA A 240 5.03 -25.91 -17.20
C ALA A 240 5.61 -25.59 -18.58
N ARG A 241 5.15 -24.49 -19.18
CA ARG A 241 5.71 -23.96 -20.44
C ARG A 241 7.15 -23.50 -20.28
N ALA A 242 7.47 -22.73 -19.24
CA ALA A 242 8.81 -22.23 -18.97
C ALA A 242 9.82 -23.37 -18.79
N LEU A 243 9.48 -24.41 -18.02
CA LEU A 243 10.32 -25.60 -17.83
C LEU A 243 10.66 -26.27 -19.17
N LYS A 244 9.66 -26.40 -20.05
CA LYS A 244 9.82 -26.99 -21.38
C LYS A 244 10.67 -26.12 -22.30
N GLU A 245 10.39 -24.82 -22.38
CA GLU A 245 11.09 -23.91 -23.29
C GLU A 245 12.54 -23.65 -22.87
N LEU A 246 12.80 -23.59 -21.55
CA LEU A 246 14.15 -23.38 -21.00
C LEU A 246 14.93 -24.70 -20.84
N ASN A 247 14.28 -25.85 -21.05
CA ASN A 247 14.86 -27.19 -20.87
C ASN A 247 15.46 -27.41 -19.46
N VAL A 248 14.68 -27.09 -18.42
CA VAL A 248 15.06 -27.24 -17.01
C VAL A 248 14.00 -28.03 -16.23
N ASN A 249 14.40 -28.66 -15.13
CA ASN A 249 13.52 -29.50 -14.31
C ASN A 249 12.81 -28.73 -13.17
N SER A 250 13.32 -27.57 -12.81
CA SER A 250 12.78 -26.70 -11.77
C SER A 250 12.96 -25.24 -12.19
N ILE A 251 12.10 -24.36 -11.68
CA ILE A 251 12.19 -22.93 -11.90
C ILE A 251 11.83 -22.20 -10.61
N SER A 252 12.68 -21.26 -10.21
CA SER A 252 12.41 -20.39 -9.07
C SER A 252 11.26 -19.43 -9.37
N SER A 253 10.63 -18.91 -8.33
CA SER A 253 9.57 -17.91 -8.49
C SER A 253 10.08 -16.63 -9.20
N ARG A 254 11.33 -16.21 -8.92
CA ARG A 254 11.99 -15.07 -9.56
C ARG A 254 12.17 -15.31 -11.06
N GLU A 255 12.71 -16.47 -11.43
CA GLU A 255 12.90 -16.83 -12.85
C GLU A 255 11.56 -16.93 -13.58
N LEU A 256 10.50 -17.43 -12.92
CA LEU A 256 9.17 -17.44 -13.50
C LEU A 256 8.60 -16.04 -13.72
N ARG A 257 8.81 -15.10 -12.77
CA ARG A 257 8.44 -13.68 -12.93
C ARG A 257 9.26 -13.01 -14.06
N ALA A 258 10.53 -13.34 -14.19
CA ALA A 258 11.38 -12.87 -15.28
C ALA A 258 10.87 -13.40 -16.64
N TYR A 259 10.53 -14.68 -16.72
CA TYR A 259 9.96 -15.30 -17.90
C TYR A 259 8.61 -14.67 -18.29
N ALA A 260 7.71 -14.45 -17.32
CA ALA A 260 6.46 -13.72 -17.53
C ALA A 260 6.71 -12.31 -18.10
N SER A 261 7.66 -11.58 -17.50
CA SER A 261 8.01 -10.22 -17.94
C SER A 261 8.61 -10.21 -19.35
N LYS A 262 9.42 -11.21 -19.70
CA LYS A 262 10.01 -11.36 -21.03
C LYS A 262 8.94 -11.57 -22.11
N ILE A 263 7.97 -12.45 -21.86
CA ILE A 263 6.85 -12.72 -22.77
C ILE A 263 6.01 -11.45 -22.99
N MET A 264 5.78 -10.70 -21.92
CA MET A 264 4.91 -9.51 -21.91
C MET A 264 5.66 -8.22 -22.25
N SER A 265 6.88 -8.31 -22.78
CA SER A 265 7.74 -7.13 -23.04
C SER A 265 7.39 -6.39 -24.33
N ASN A 266 6.84 -7.10 -25.33
CA ASN A 266 6.46 -6.53 -26.63
C ASN A 266 5.31 -7.33 -27.26
N SER A 267 4.57 -6.69 -28.17
CA SER A 267 3.37 -7.25 -28.80
C SER A 267 3.63 -8.54 -29.56
N ARG A 268 4.81 -8.68 -30.21
CA ARG A 268 5.12 -9.88 -30.98
C ARG A 268 5.30 -11.09 -30.07
N SER A 269 6.13 -10.97 -29.03
CA SER A 269 6.32 -12.04 -28.05
C SER A 269 5.02 -12.42 -27.34
N TYR A 270 4.16 -11.44 -27.04
CA TYR A 270 2.87 -11.69 -26.44
C TYR A 270 1.92 -12.45 -27.37
N LEU A 271 1.81 -12.04 -28.63
CA LEU A 271 0.98 -12.73 -29.62
C LEU A 271 1.49 -14.14 -29.90
N ASP A 272 2.80 -14.33 -30.04
CA ASP A 272 3.42 -15.65 -30.20
C ASP A 272 3.16 -16.54 -28.96
N PHE A 273 3.14 -15.95 -27.76
CA PHE A 273 2.75 -16.67 -26.54
C PHE A 273 1.27 -17.07 -26.54
N LYS A 274 0.37 -16.20 -27.00
CA LYS A 274 -1.08 -16.44 -27.02
C LYS A 274 -1.55 -17.31 -28.19
N ARG A 275 -0.73 -17.47 -29.24
CA ARG A 275 -1.06 -18.23 -30.44
C ARG A 275 -1.31 -19.70 -30.12
N SER A 276 -2.40 -20.23 -30.67
CA SER A 276 -2.72 -21.66 -30.63
C SER A 276 -2.74 -22.22 -32.04
N GLY A 277 -1.90 -23.22 -32.33
CA GLY A 277 -1.83 -23.82 -33.67
C GLY A 277 -1.33 -22.83 -34.73
N GLU A 278 -2.07 -22.73 -35.84
CA GLU A 278 -1.71 -21.92 -37.02
C GLU A 278 -2.42 -20.55 -37.08
N GLU A 279 -2.93 -20.06 -35.95
CA GLU A 279 -3.60 -18.74 -35.87
C GLU A 279 -2.72 -17.60 -36.40
N THR A 280 -3.30 -16.72 -37.21
CA THR A 280 -2.65 -15.44 -37.57
C THR A 280 -2.71 -14.46 -36.40
N ASP A 281 -1.91 -13.40 -36.43
CA ASP A 281 -1.94 -12.36 -35.39
C ASP A 281 -3.34 -11.73 -35.26
N HIS A 282 -4.05 -11.56 -36.38
CA HIS A 282 -5.43 -11.07 -36.39
C HIS A 282 -6.39 -12.04 -35.68
N ASP A 283 -6.28 -13.34 -35.94
CA ASP A 283 -7.12 -14.36 -35.31
C ASP A 283 -6.93 -14.37 -33.79
N VAL A 284 -5.68 -14.24 -33.32
CA VAL A 284 -5.36 -14.14 -31.89
C VAL A 284 -6.03 -12.91 -31.28
N VAL A 285 -5.92 -11.73 -31.91
CA VAL A 285 -6.54 -10.50 -31.39
C VAL A 285 -8.06 -10.63 -31.30
N VAL A 286 -8.71 -11.14 -32.35
CA VAL A 286 -10.17 -11.36 -32.38
C VAL A 286 -10.60 -12.32 -31.27
N ARG A 287 -9.87 -13.42 -31.08
CA ARG A 287 -10.14 -14.37 -29.99
C ARG A 287 -9.98 -13.73 -28.62
N LEU A 288 -8.88 -13.01 -28.36
CA LEU A 288 -8.65 -12.32 -27.08
C LEU A 288 -9.74 -11.28 -26.77
N ARG A 289 -10.22 -10.54 -27.78
CA ARG A 289 -11.36 -9.62 -27.60
C ARG A 289 -12.64 -10.35 -27.22
N ASN A 290 -12.92 -11.48 -27.87
CA ASN A 290 -14.09 -12.30 -27.56
C ASN A 290 -14.00 -12.91 -26.15
N GLU A 291 -12.83 -13.41 -25.76
CA GLU A 291 -12.57 -13.90 -24.40
C GLU A 291 -12.78 -12.78 -23.37
N LEU A 292 -12.23 -11.58 -23.59
CA LEU A 292 -12.41 -10.44 -22.70
C LEU A 292 -13.88 -10.01 -22.62
N LYS A 293 -14.58 -9.95 -23.76
CA LYS A 293 -16.02 -9.64 -23.83
C LYS A 293 -16.87 -10.66 -23.08
N SER A 294 -16.50 -11.94 -23.09
CA SER A 294 -17.22 -13.00 -22.37
C SER A 294 -17.19 -12.83 -20.85
N GLN A 295 -16.24 -12.06 -20.32
CA GLN A 295 -16.17 -11.72 -18.89
C GLN A 295 -17.21 -10.66 -18.47
N LEU A 296 -17.79 -9.94 -19.42
CA LEU A 296 -18.88 -9.00 -19.15
C LEU A 296 -20.17 -9.80 -18.88
N GLY A 297 -20.71 -9.63 -17.67
CA GLY A 297 -21.96 -10.27 -17.29
C GLY A 297 -22.61 -9.58 -16.10
N PHE A 298 -23.83 -10.00 -15.75
CA PHE A 298 -24.61 -9.40 -14.66
C PHE A 298 -23.85 -9.37 -13.33
N ILE A 299 -23.15 -10.47 -12.99
CA ILE A 299 -22.33 -10.55 -11.77
C ILE A 299 -21.20 -9.51 -11.78
N LYS A 300 -20.46 -9.42 -12.90
CA LYS A 300 -19.37 -8.46 -13.08
C LYS A 300 -19.89 -7.02 -12.99
N TRP A 301 -21.02 -6.73 -13.63
CA TRP A 301 -21.68 -5.43 -13.57
C TRP A 301 -22.21 -5.09 -12.16
N LEU A 302 -22.73 -6.06 -11.42
CA LEU A 302 -23.33 -5.80 -10.12
C LEU A 302 -22.27 -5.60 -9.03
N PHE A 303 -21.23 -6.44 -9.02
CA PHE A 303 -20.26 -6.50 -7.92
C PHE A 303 -18.87 -5.94 -8.25
N PHE A 304 -18.52 -5.81 -9.53
CA PHE A 304 -17.19 -5.38 -9.99
C PHE A 304 -17.31 -4.25 -11.03
N ARG A 305 -18.10 -3.23 -10.70
CA ARG A 305 -18.45 -2.11 -11.62
C ARG A 305 -17.25 -1.41 -12.23
N SER A 306 -16.20 -1.20 -11.44
CA SER A 306 -14.94 -0.59 -11.89
C SER A 306 -14.32 -1.42 -13.00
N GLU A 307 -14.08 -2.71 -12.74
CA GLU A 307 -13.52 -3.65 -13.70
C GLU A 307 -14.41 -3.85 -14.93
N TYR A 308 -15.74 -3.88 -14.74
CA TYR A 308 -16.70 -3.94 -15.85
C TYR A 308 -16.53 -2.76 -16.81
N LYS A 309 -16.46 -1.52 -16.29
CA LYS A 309 -16.23 -0.32 -17.10
C LYS A 309 -14.86 -0.32 -17.76
N GLN A 310 -13.84 -0.80 -17.06
CA GLN A 310 -12.49 -0.92 -17.62
C GLN A 310 -12.46 -1.89 -18.81
N ILE A 311 -13.11 -3.06 -18.69
CA ILE A 311 -13.22 -4.02 -19.78
C ILE A 311 -13.94 -3.40 -20.99
N GLN A 312 -15.04 -2.67 -20.78
CA GLN A 312 -15.74 -1.98 -21.86
C GLN A 312 -14.81 -1.00 -22.60
N LYS A 313 -14.09 -0.15 -21.85
CA LYS A 313 -13.13 0.79 -22.42
C LYS A 313 -12.00 0.09 -23.17
N GLN A 314 -11.50 -1.04 -22.67
CA GLN A 314 -10.47 -1.83 -23.35
C GLN A 314 -10.97 -2.39 -24.69
N LEU A 315 -12.22 -2.86 -24.75
CA LEU A 315 -12.80 -3.41 -25.97
C LEU A 315 -13.01 -2.37 -27.08
N GLU A 316 -13.04 -1.08 -26.74
CA GLU A 316 -13.18 0.05 -27.69
C GLU A 316 -11.84 0.50 -28.30
N LEU A 317 -10.71 0.05 -27.75
CA LEU A 317 -9.37 0.40 -28.25
C LEU A 317 -9.12 -0.20 -29.63
N ASN A 318 -8.24 0.44 -30.41
CA ASN A 318 -7.68 -0.15 -31.63
C ASN A 318 -6.83 -1.41 -31.29
N ASP A 319 -6.45 -2.22 -32.27
CA ASP A 319 -5.79 -3.51 -32.01
C ASP A 319 -4.42 -3.37 -31.33
N GLU A 320 -3.63 -2.36 -31.69
CA GLU A 320 -2.33 -2.11 -31.07
C GLU A 320 -2.48 -1.71 -29.60
N ASP A 321 -3.34 -0.74 -29.33
CA ASP A 321 -3.63 -0.26 -27.97
C ASP A 321 -4.27 -1.35 -27.11
N PHE A 322 -5.15 -2.16 -27.71
CA PHE A 322 -5.78 -3.29 -27.04
C PHE A 322 -4.74 -4.31 -26.59
N ILE A 323 -3.81 -4.70 -27.48
CA ILE A 323 -2.75 -5.65 -27.16
C ILE A 323 -1.81 -5.09 -26.11
N ASN A 324 -1.39 -3.83 -26.23
CA ASN A 324 -0.57 -3.17 -25.22
C ASN A 324 -1.26 -3.14 -23.85
N SER A 325 -2.56 -2.84 -23.81
CA SER A 325 -3.35 -2.84 -22.58
C SER A 325 -3.45 -4.25 -21.97
N MET A 326 -3.71 -5.27 -22.79
CA MET A 326 -3.79 -6.66 -22.34
C MET A 326 -2.45 -7.15 -21.79
N MET A 327 -1.34 -6.92 -22.50
CA MET A 327 0.00 -7.28 -22.05
C MET A 327 0.33 -6.73 -20.67
N LYS A 328 0.12 -5.43 -20.46
CA LYS A 328 0.37 -4.79 -19.16
C LYS A 328 -0.46 -5.44 -18.06
N LYS A 329 -1.77 -5.61 -18.31
CA LYS A 329 -2.69 -6.23 -17.35
C LYS A 329 -2.30 -7.67 -17.02
N GLU A 330 -2.01 -8.50 -18.02
CA GLU A 330 -1.63 -9.90 -17.83
C GLU A 330 -0.31 -10.01 -17.07
N LYS A 331 0.69 -9.18 -17.41
CA LYS A 331 1.98 -9.12 -16.71
C LYS A 331 1.77 -8.89 -15.21
N SER A 332 1.00 -7.87 -14.85
CA SER A 332 0.72 -7.55 -13.45
C SER A 332 -0.03 -8.67 -12.74
N LEU A 333 -0.99 -9.32 -13.39
CA LEU A 333 -1.72 -10.46 -12.83
C LEU A 333 -0.82 -11.68 -12.61
N TYR A 334 0.05 -12.04 -13.55
CA TYR A 334 1.01 -13.13 -13.36
C TYR A 334 1.98 -12.83 -12.22
N ILE A 335 2.59 -11.64 -12.20
CA ILE A 335 3.52 -11.24 -11.14
C ILE A 335 2.80 -11.31 -9.79
N LYS A 336 1.58 -10.75 -9.71
CA LYS A 336 0.79 -10.76 -8.47
C LYS A 336 0.47 -12.18 -7.99
N SER A 337 -0.04 -13.03 -8.88
CA SER A 337 -0.39 -14.41 -8.54
C SER A 337 0.82 -15.22 -8.08
N ILE A 338 1.99 -15.03 -8.73
CA ILE A 338 3.22 -15.72 -8.33
C ILE A 338 3.63 -15.28 -6.91
N VAL A 339 3.69 -13.97 -6.65
CA VAL A 339 4.10 -13.41 -5.34
C VAL A 339 3.18 -13.86 -4.21
N VAL A 340 1.86 -13.76 -4.39
CA VAL A 340 0.86 -14.15 -3.38
C VAL A 340 0.97 -15.65 -3.05
N CYS A 341 1.34 -16.48 -4.03
CA CYS A 341 1.52 -17.92 -3.84
C CYS A 341 2.89 -18.32 -3.28
N THR A 342 3.90 -17.45 -3.28
CA THR A 342 5.27 -17.77 -2.84
C THR A 342 5.62 -17.22 -1.47
N THR A 343 5.28 -15.96 -1.21
CA THR A 343 5.66 -15.25 0.03
C THR A 343 4.47 -14.54 0.68
N GLY A 344 3.43 -14.29 -0.11
CA GLY A 344 2.22 -13.63 0.35
C GLY A 344 1.24 -14.54 1.12
N PRO A 345 0.01 -14.04 1.31
CA PRO A 345 -1.12 -14.68 1.98
C PRO A 345 -1.24 -16.20 1.83
N ILE A 346 -1.22 -16.71 0.60
CA ILE A 346 -1.47 -18.12 0.31
C ILE A 346 -0.27 -18.96 0.77
N ALA A 347 0.96 -18.50 0.55
CA ALA A 347 2.14 -19.21 1.02
C ALA A 347 2.17 -19.35 2.55
N VAL A 348 1.87 -18.26 3.27
CA VAL A 348 1.82 -18.25 4.73
C VAL A 348 0.72 -19.18 5.24
N ALA A 349 -0.48 -19.12 4.66
CA ALA A 349 -1.59 -20.00 5.05
C ALA A 349 -1.21 -21.48 4.92
N LYS A 350 -0.69 -21.89 3.76
CA LYS A 350 -0.28 -23.28 3.51
C LYS A 350 0.81 -23.72 4.46
N SER A 351 1.83 -22.88 4.63
CA SER A 351 3.02 -23.26 5.41
C SER A 351 2.69 -23.33 6.90
N PHE A 352 1.91 -22.40 7.43
CA PHE A 352 1.54 -22.39 8.84
C PHE A 352 0.55 -23.51 9.18
N PHE A 353 -0.52 -23.65 8.40
CA PHE A 353 -1.64 -24.55 8.73
C PHE A 353 -1.60 -25.92 8.05
N GLY A 354 -0.83 -26.07 6.96
CA GLY A 354 -0.81 -27.25 6.10
C GLY A 354 -1.94 -27.31 5.07
N THR A 355 -2.91 -26.39 5.13
CA THR A 355 -4.11 -26.35 4.29
C THR A 355 -4.68 -24.94 4.21
N TYR A 356 -5.55 -24.68 3.23
CA TYR A 356 -6.32 -23.44 3.09
C TYR A 356 -7.77 -23.59 3.55
N VAL A 357 -8.25 -24.82 3.74
CA VAL A 357 -9.65 -25.11 4.02
C VAL A 357 -9.73 -26.05 5.22
N MET A 358 -10.50 -25.65 6.23
CA MET A 358 -10.60 -26.36 7.51
C MET A 358 -12.05 -26.59 7.87
N THR A 359 -12.31 -27.55 8.76
CA THR A 359 -13.60 -27.60 9.44
C THR A 359 -13.75 -26.40 10.38
N LYS A 360 -14.98 -25.98 10.68
CA LYS A 360 -15.27 -24.91 11.65
C LYS A 360 -14.64 -25.19 13.03
N ASP A 361 -14.62 -26.46 13.44
CA ASP A 361 -14.02 -26.86 14.71
C ASP A 361 -12.50 -26.72 14.69
N GLU A 362 -11.85 -27.02 13.56
CA GLU A 362 -10.43 -26.77 13.37
C GLU A 362 -10.13 -25.26 13.32
N VAL A 363 -10.97 -24.46 12.65
CA VAL A 363 -10.84 -22.99 12.66
C VAL A 363 -10.87 -22.46 14.09
N ASN A 364 -11.87 -22.87 14.89
CA ASN A 364 -12.00 -22.44 16.29
C ASN A 364 -10.79 -22.84 17.15
N LYS A 365 -10.21 -24.00 16.90
CA LYS A 365 -9.11 -24.54 17.72
C LYS A 365 -7.73 -24.07 17.28
N ARG A 366 -7.54 -23.79 15.99
CA ARG A 366 -6.22 -23.55 15.39
C ARG A 366 -6.05 -22.15 14.81
N ALA A 367 -7.10 -21.58 14.21
CA ALA A 367 -7.02 -20.29 13.50
C ALA A 367 -7.52 -19.11 14.35
N VAL A 368 -8.59 -19.31 15.14
CA VAL A 368 -9.12 -18.26 16.04
C VAL A 368 -8.06 -17.80 17.06
N PRO A 369 -7.36 -18.69 17.79
CA PRO A 369 -6.40 -18.25 18.80
C PRO A 369 -5.21 -17.47 18.24
N VAL A 370 -4.85 -17.66 16.97
CA VAL A 370 -3.76 -16.91 16.32
C VAL A 370 -4.22 -15.60 15.67
N SER A 371 -5.52 -15.31 15.64
CA SER A 371 -6.05 -14.09 15.00
C SER A 371 -6.00 -12.91 15.95
N PHE A 372 -5.54 -11.76 15.47
CA PHE A 372 -5.63 -10.50 16.22
C PHE A 372 -7.05 -10.14 16.65
N SER A 373 -8.05 -10.48 15.83
CA SER A 373 -9.47 -10.19 16.13
C SER A 373 -9.99 -10.93 17.37
N HIS A 374 -9.42 -12.10 17.70
CA HIS A 374 -9.78 -12.87 18.91
C HIS A 374 -9.47 -12.09 20.18
N TYR A 375 -8.44 -11.25 20.15
CA TYR A 375 -7.99 -10.42 21.28
C TYR A 375 -8.44 -8.95 21.17
N ASN A 376 -9.33 -8.62 20.21
CA ASN A 376 -9.73 -7.24 19.87
C ASN A 376 -8.54 -6.32 19.48
N LEU A 377 -7.41 -6.90 19.08
CA LEU A 377 -6.23 -6.15 18.66
C LEU A 377 -6.39 -5.54 17.27
N ASP A 378 -7.33 -6.04 16.49
CA ASP A 378 -7.67 -5.52 15.17
C ASP A 378 -8.27 -4.10 15.22
N GLN A 379 -8.77 -3.66 16.38
CA GLN A 379 -9.27 -2.30 16.59
C GLN A 379 -8.17 -1.22 16.49
N ALA A 380 -6.88 -1.60 16.57
CA ALA A 380 -5.79 -0.66 16.33
C ALA A 380 -5.64 -0.30 14.84
N PHE A 381 -6.16 -1.13 13.94
CA PHE A 381 -6.15 -0.86 12.51
C PHE A 381 -7.25 0.12 12.17
N LEU A 382 -6.87 1.29 11.69
CA LEU A 382 -7.83 2.23 11.13
C LEU A 382 -8.25 1.83 9.69
N SER A 383 -7.63 0.77 9.14
CA SER A 383 -7.99 0.19 7.85
C SER A 383 -9.14 -0.81 7.97
N ASN A 384 -10.00 -0.86 6.95
CA ASN A 384 -11.02 -1.90 6.81
C ASN A 384 -10.45 -3.24 6.27
N ASN A 385 -9.13 -3.40 6.15
CA ASN A 385 -8.49 -4.59 5.58
C ASN A 385 -8.32 -5.73 6.61
N VAL A 386 -9.36 -5.97 7.40
CA VAL A 386 -9.45 -7.10 8.34
C VAL A 386 -10.65 -7.92 7.95
N ILE A 387 -10.45 -9.22 7.72
CA ILE A 387 -11.54 -10.16 7.47
C ILE A 387 -11.84 -10.86 8.79
N PRO A 388 -13.06 -10.72 9.36
CA PRO A 388 -13.39 -11.41 10.59
C PRO A 388 -13.44 -12.92 10.42
N MET A 389 -13.38 -13.64 11.54
CA MET A 389 -13.63 -15.07 11.57
C MET A 389 -15.10 -15.37 11.23
N HIS A 390 -15.31 -16.51 10.59
CA HIS A 390 -16.63 -17.08 10.29
C HIS A 390 -17.52 -16.20 9.39
N GLN A 391 -16.92 -15.42 8.50
CA GLN A 391 -17.62 -14.56 7.57
C GLN A 391 -18.41 -15.36 6.54
N ASN A 392 -19.50 -14.78 6.02
CA ASN A 392 -20.26 -15.40 4.93
C ASN A 392 -19.80 -14.87 3.56
N ALA A 393 -20.25 -15.54 2.49
CA ALA A 393 -19.94 -15.15 1.11
C ALA A 393 -20.34 -13.71 0.76
N TRP A 394 -21.35 -13.13 1.42
CA TRP A 394 -21.73 -11.73 1.23
C TRP A 394 -20.72 -10.76 1.88
N GLY A 395 -20.21 -11.11 3.06
CA GLY A 395 -19.09 -10.41 3.70
C GLY A 395 -17.86 -10.40 2.81
N MET A 396 -17.57 -11.52 2.12
CA MET A 396 -16.46 -11.62 1.17
C MET A 396 -16.57 -10.63 -0.01
N LEU A 397 -17.78 -10.38 -0.53
CA LEU A 397 -17.97 -9.45 -1.65
C LEU A 397 -17.54 -8.01 -1.31
N LYS A 398 -17.61 -7.61 -0.03
CA LYS A 398 -17.07 -6.33 0.44
C LYS A 398 -15.55 -6.22 0.24
N TYR A 399 -14.82 -7.33 0.35
CA TYR A 399 -13.37 -7.36 0.21
C TYR A 399 -12.92 -7.62 -1.23
N LEU A 400 -13.66 -8.46 -1.98
CA LEU A 400 -13.30 -8.79 -3.37
C LEU A 400 -13.57 -7.66 -4.36
N GLY A 401 -14.54 -6.77 -4.07
CA GLY A 401 -14.96 -5.70 -4.98
C GLY A 401 -14.11 -4.41 -4.92
N VAL A 402 -13.02 -4.40 -4.17
CA VAL A 402 -12.22 -3.19 -3.91
C VAL A 402 -11.07 -3.08 -4.90
N ASP A 403 -10.85 -1.87 -5.44
CA ASP A 403 -9.82 -1.61 -6.44
C ASP A 403 -8.39 -1.81 -5.87
N VAL A 404 -7.45 -2.14 -6.76
CA VAL A 404 -6.03 -2.35 -6.42
C VAL A 404 -5.46 -1.11 -5.73
N GLY A 405 -4.73 -1.31 -4.63
CA GLY A 405 -4.07 -0.23 -3.90
C GLY A 405 -4.99 0.62 -3.01
N VAL A 406 -6.28 0.24 -2.87
CA VAL A 406 -7.23 0.88 -1.95
C VAL A 406 -7.19 0.25 -0.56
N LEU A 407 -7.05 -1.07 -0.48
CA LEU A 407 -6.97 -1.79 0.80
C LEU A 407 -5.61 -2.42 1.10
N ASN A 408 -4.80 -2.69 0.08
CA ASN A 408 -3.56 -3.48 0.19
C ASN A 408 -2.38 -2.76 -0.47
N ASP A 409 -1.16 -2.95 0.05
CA ASP A 409 0.03 -2.41 -0.59
C ASP A 409 0.25 -3.10 -1.94
N SER A 410 0.27 -2.30 -3.00
CA SER A 410 0.49 -2.74 -4.37
C SER A 410 1.65 -1.98 -5.02
N SER A 411 2.45 -1.24 -4.24
CA SER A 411 3.56 -0.40 -4.72
C SER A 411 4.69 -1.19 -5.41
N TRP A 412 4.69 -2.51 -5.31
CA TRP A 412 5.58 -3.42 -6.03
C TRP A 412 5.04 -3.85 -7.40
N LEU A 413 3.85 -3.39 -7.79
CA LEU A 413 3.26 -3.47 -9.13
C LEU A 413 3.29 -2.10 -9.82
N GLU A 414 3.33 -2.08 -11.15
CA GLU A 414 3.39 -0.84 -11.93
C GLU A 414 2.18 0.08 -11.67
N GLU A 415 0.98 -0.49 -11.60
CA GLU A 415 -0.25 0.27 -11.34
C GLU A 415 -0.27 0.83 -9.92
N GLY A 416 0.27 0.09 -8.94
CA GLY A 416 0.36 0.57 -7.58
C GLY A 416 1.37 1.69 -7.41
N MET A 417 2.53 1.61 -8.09
CA MET A 417 3.48 2.74 -8.16
C MET A 417 2.84 3.98 -8.78
N ALA A 418 2.11 3.82 -9.89
CA ALA A 418 1.43 4.95 -10.54
C ALA A 418 0.36 5.60 -9.62
N LEU A 419 -0.41 4.78 -8.90
CA LEU A 419 -1.37 5.27 -7.91
C LEU A 419 -0.70 6.00 -6.74
N GLN A 420 0.47 5.53 -6.32
CA GLN A 420 1.27 6.16 -5.26
C GLN A 420 1.86 7.49 -5.74
N ASP A 421 2.39 7.55 -6.96
CA ASP A 421 2.90 8.78 -7.57
C ASP A 421 1.80 9.85 -7.69
N ALA A 422 0.59 9.46 -8.10
CA ALA A 422 -0.56 10.37 -8.18
C ALA A 422 -0.97 10.93 -6.80
N ARG A 423 -1.01 10.08 -5.77
CA ARG A 423 -1.29 10.50 -4.38
C ARG A 423 -0.19 11.40 -3.83
N GLN A 424 1.07 11.05 -4.10
CA GLN A 424 2.22 11.87 -3.74
C GLN A 424 2.16 13.26 -4.37
N ALA A 425 1.83 13.36 -5.66
CA ALA A 425 1.70 14.66 -6.34
C ALA A 425 0.70 15.58 -5.63
N LYS A 426 -0.47 15.03 -5.26
CA LYS A 426 -1.49 15.75 -4.50
C LYS A 426 -1.01 16.18 -3.10
N LEU A 427 -0.24 15.33 -2.41
CA LEU A 427 0.34 15.66 -1.11
C LEU A 427 1.38 16.79 -1.22
N LEU A 428 2.20 16.78 -2.29
CA LEU A 428 3.16 17.85 -2.54
C LEU A 428 2.49 19.18 -2.89
N GLU A 429 1.40 19.15 -3.68
CA GLU A 429 0.57 20.33 -3.93
C GLU A 429 -0.01 20.88 -2.62
N THR A 430 -0.56 20.01 -1.78
CA THR A 430 -1.10 20.40 -0.46
C THR A 430 -0.02 20.98 0.45
N LYS A 431 1.19 20.41 0.43
CA LYS A 431 2.35 20.93 1.15
C LYS A 431 2.69 22.35 0.68
N GLN A 432 2.77 22.57 -0.63
CA GLN A 432 3.08 23.87 -1.22
C GLN A 432 2.02 24.92 -0.86
N ASP A 433 0.73 24.57 -0.96
CA ASP A 433 -0.37 25.45 -0.54
C ASP A 433 -0.25 25.82 0.95
N LEU A 434 0.05 24.83 1.81
CA LEU A 434 0.25 25.08 3.22
C LEU A 434 1.46 26.00 3.45
N GLU A 435 2.61 25.76 2.82
CA GLU A 435 3.80 26.60 2.94
C GLU A 435 3.54 28.06 2.54
N MET A 436 2.77 28.29 1.47
CA MET A 436 2.41 29.63 1.01
C MET A 436 1.45 30.35 1.97
N ASN A 437 0.46 29.63 2.50
CA ASN A 437 -0.60 30.24 3.30
C ASN A 437 -0.30 30.26 4.82
N LEU A 438 0.67 29.46 5.29
CA LEU A 438 0.98 29.30 6.72
C LEU A 438 1.31 30.63 7.42
N PRO A 439 2.16 31.53 6.87
CA PRO A 439 2.37 32.87 7.43
C PRO A 439 1.09 33.64 7.73
N GLN A 440 0.17 33.69 6.76
CA GLN A 440 -1.08 34.42 6.88
C GLN A 440 -2.02 33.74 7.89
N LYS A 441 -2.10 32.41 7.87
CA LYS A 441 -2.88 31.62 8.84
C LYS A 441 -2.39 31.87 10.27
N LEU A 442 -1.08 31.85 10.51
CA LEU A 442 -0.49 32.10 11.83
C LEU A 442 -0.72 33.56 12.29
N ALA A 443 -0.59 34.53 11.39
CA ALA A 443 -0.88 35.93 11.71
C ALA A 443 -2.36 36.14 12.07
N ALA A 444 -3.27 35.53 11.31
CA ALA A 444 -4.71 35.55 11.59
C ALA A 444 -5.04 34.87 12.93
N ILE A 445 -4.41 33.74 13.25
CA ILE A 445 -4.53 33.08 14.55
C ILE A 445 -4.07 34.03 15.66
N LYS A 446 -2.85 34.58 15.57
CA LYS A 446 -2.31 35.48 16.60
C LYS A 446 -3.21 36.68 16.84
N SER A 447 -3.69 37.31 15.76
CA SER A 447 -4.63 38.43 15.84
C SER A 447 -5.97 38.01 16.42
N GLY A 448 -6.52 36.86 16.01
CA GLY A 448 -7.80 36.33 16.48
C GLY A 448 -7.77 35.96 17.97
N VAL A 449 -6.68 35.37 18.46
CA VAL A 449 -6.50 35.09 19.89
C VAL A 449 -6.44 36.40 20.68
N ALA A 450 -5.69 37.40 20.21
CA ALA A 450 -5.59 38.71 20.88
C ALA A 450 -6.92 39.46 20.91
N GLU A 451 -7.67 39.45 19.81
CA GLU A 451 -9.02 40.05 19.73
C GLU A 451 -9.98 39.34 20.70
N HIS A 452 -9.98 38.01 20.72
CA HIS A 452 -10.82 37.24 21.63
C HIS A 452 -10.48 37.51 23.10
N LEU A 453 -9.18 37.63 23.42
CA LEU A 453 -8.73 38.02 24.76
C LEU A 453 -9.28 39.41 25.15
N SER A 454 -9.18 40.40 24.26
CA SER A 454 -9.70 41.75 24.52
C SER A 454 -11.21 41.78 24.76
N LYS A 455 -12.00 40.98 24.01
CA LYS A 455 -13.45 40.86 24.21
C LYS A 455 -13.74 40.28 25.58
N LEU A 456 -13.02 39.22 25.94
CA LEU A 456 -13.13 38.60 27.25
C LEU A 456 -12.70 39.56 28.37
N GLU A 457 -11.78 40.48 28.17
CA GLU A 457 -11.36 41.45 29.20
C GLU A 457 -12.36 42.62 29.36
N VAL A 458 -13.01 43.05 28.27
CA VAL A 458 -13.94 44.21 28.26
C VAL A 458 -15.34 43.89 28.80
N GLU A 459 -15.83 42.64 28.73
CA GLU A 459 -17.17 42.23 29.21
C GLU A 459 -17.36 42.24 30.76
N ASP A 460 -16.64 43.09 31.49
CA ASP A 460 -16.50 43.05 32.96
C ASP A 460 -17.60 43.77 33.77
N THR A 461 -18.73 44.15 33.17
CA THR A 461 -19.66 45.11 33.81
C THR A 461 -21.05 44.58 34.19
N GLY A 462 -21.31 43.27 34.10
CA GLY A 462 -22.65 42.67 34.36
C GLY A 462 -22.73 41.65 35.50
N LEU A 463 -23.92 41.51 36.10
CA LEU A 463 -24.26 40.51 37.15
C LEU A 463 -23.95 39.04 36.75
N PHE A 464 -23.97 38.74 35.44
CA PHE A 464 -23.59 37.43 34.89
C PHE A 464 -22.07 37.19 34.88
N SER A 465 -21.23 38.23 34.88
CA SER A 465 -19.76 38.12 34.98
C SER A 465 -19.33 37.50 36.32
N PHE A 466 -20.06 37.82 37.40
CA PHE A 466 -19.80 37.26 38.74
C PHE A 466 -20.10 35.75 38.81
N LEU A 467 -21.16 35.29 38.15
CA LEU A 467 -21.58 33.87 38.15
C LEU A 467 -20.66 32.96 37.33
N PHE A 468 -19.89 33.50 36.37
CA PHE A 468 -19.00 32.73 35.49
C PHE A 468 -17.53 33.15 35.57
N LYS A 469 -17.14 33.90 36.61
CA LYS A 469 -15.78 34.45 36.79
C LYS A 469 -14.69 33.40 36.66
N SER A 470 -14.85 32.23 37.29
CA SER A 470 -13.88 31.14 37.24
C SER A 470 -13.70 30.54 35.83
N ARG A 471 -14.76 30.49 35.02
CA ARG A 471 -14.69 30.02 33.62
C ARG A 471 -13.99 31.02 32.73
N ARG A 472 -14.31 32.31 32.90
CA ARG A 472 -13.68 33.42 32.16
C ARG A 472 -12.19 33.52 32.47
N THR A 473 -11.80 33.44 33.74
CA THR A 473 -10.38 33.41 34.14
C THR A 473 -9.65 32.23 33.51
N ALA A 474 -10.25 31.03 33.53
CA ALA A 474 -9.64 29.86 32.87
C ALA A 474 -9.46 30.06 31.35
N LYS A 475 -10.41 30.71 30.66
CA LYS A 475 -10.29 31.04 29.23
C LYS A 475 -9.18 32.06 28.95
N ILE A 476 -9.10 33.11 29.77
CA ILE A 476 -8.04 34.14 29.66
C ILE A 476 -6.66 33.50 29.88
N GLU A 477 -6.51 32.64 30.90
CA GLU A 477 -5.28 31.88 31.15
C GLU A 477 -4.91 31.00 29.95
N ALA A 478 -5.90 30.27 29.38
CA ALA A 478 -5.68 29.41 28.22
C ALA A 478 -5.23 30.19 26.97
N LEU A 479 -5.91 31.28 26.63
CA LEU A 479 -5.58 32.10 25.46
C LEU A 479 -4.24 32.81 25.61
N ASN A 480 -3.90 33.28 26.82
CA ASN A 480 -2.57 33.82 27.11
C ASN A 480 -1.48 32.76 26.95
N ALA A 481 -1.73 31.52 27.38
CA ALA A 481 -0.80 30.41 27.16
C ALA A 481 -0.61 30.12 25.66
N VAL A 482 -1.67 30.20 24.84
CA VAL A 482 -1.57 30.09 23.37
C VAL A 482 -0.76 31.24 22.78
N LEU A 483 -0.98 32.50 23.20
CA LEU A 483 -0.18 33.63 22.74
C LEU A 483 1.29 33.49 23.10
N GLY A 484 1.59 32.96 24.29
CA GLY A 484 2.94 32.67 24.74
C GLY A 484 3.69 31.61 23.92
N CYS A 485 3.00 30.90 23.02
CA CYS A 485 3.63 29.96 22.08
C CYS A 485 4.20 30.65 20.82
N PHE A 486 3.87 31.92 20.60
CA PHE A 486 4.49 32.74 19.55
C PHE A 486 5.74 33.41 20.12
N ASP A 487 6.90 33.16 19.50
CA ASP A 487 8.15 33.81 19.89
C ASP A 487 8.34 35.18 19.20
N ASP A 488 9.31 35.95 19.70
CA ASP A 488 9.70 37.25 19.15
C ASP A 488 10.35 37.14 17.76
N ASN A 489 10.76 35.93 17.36
CA ASN A 489 11.33 35.63 16.04
C ASN A 489 10.26 35.28 15.00
N GLU A 490 8.98 35.58 15.30
CA GLU A 490 7.83 35.27 14.45
C GLU A 490 7.74 33.77 14.12
N SER A 491 7.94 32.91 15.12
CA SER A 491 7.72 31.48 15.02
C SER A 491 6.72 31.00 16.07
N PHE A 492 5.98 29.95 15.74
CA PHE A 492 5.03 29.29 16.62
C PHE A 492 5.60 27.95 17.08
N ASN A 493 5.71 27.76 18.39
CA ASN A 493 6.28 26.55 18.98
C ASN A 493 5.19 25.49 19.25
N ILE A 494 5.18 24.43 18.45
CA ILE A 494 4.15 23.39 18.52
C ILE A 494 4.26 22.60 19.84
N LYS A 495 5.47 22.36 20.33
CA LYS A 495 5.69 21.61 21.58
C LYS A 495 5.14 22.38 22.79
N GLN A 496 5.43 23.68 22.87
CA GLN A 496 4.89 24.55 23.92
C GLN A 496 3.37 24.63 23.84
N PHE A 497 2.81 24.74 22.62
CA PHE A 497 1.37 24.74 22.43
C PHE A 497 0.70 23.45 22.93
N ARG A 498 1.22 22.28 22.56
CA ARG A 498 0.70 20.99 23.05
C ARG A 498 0.77 20.87 24.57
N GLN A 499 1.86 21.35 25.17
CA GLN A 499 2.01 21.39 26.63
C GLN A 499 0.96 22.32 27.27
N ALA A 500 0.73 23.50 26.71
CA ALA A 500 -0.28 24.44 27.18
C ALA A 500 -1.70 23.81 27.11
N VAL A 501 -2.09 23.25 25.96
CA VAL A 501 -3.41 22.65 25.76
C VAL A 501 -3.67 21.51 26.76
N SER A 502 -2.66 20.67 27.03
CA SER A 502 -2.78 19.57 28.00
C SER A 502 -3.10 20.01 29.44
N GLN A 503 -2.85 21.28 29.76
CA GLN A 503 -3.08 21.87 31.08
C GLN A 503 -4.43 22.61 31.17
N PHE A 504 -5.17 22.73 30.07
CA PHE A 504 -6.45 23.43 30.05
C PHE A 504 -7.50 22.68 30.88
N LYS A 505 -8.20 23.42 31.74
CA LYS A 505 -9.27 22.88 32.58
C LYS A 505 -10.54 22.66 31.74
N PRO A 506 -11.41 21.68 32.08
CA PRO A 506 -12.64 21.40 31.31
C PRO A 506 -13.55 22.62 31.12
N ASN A 507 -13.57 23.52 32.11
CA ASN A 507 -14.37 24.74 32.09
C ASN A 507 -13.91 25.82 31.10
N VAL A 508 -12.76 25.63 30.43
CA VAL A 508 -12.34 26.41 29.25
C VAL A 508 -13.33 26.21 28.10
N TYR A 509 -13.95 25.03 28.01
CA TYR A 509 -14.84 24.63 26.92
C TYR A 509 -16.35 24.73 27.29
N ASP A 510 -16.69 25.35 28.42
CA ASP A 510 -18.08 25.54 28.86
C ASP A 510 -18.69 26.90 28.42
N GLY A 511 -19.97 26.90 27.99
CA GLY A 511 -20.81 28.09 27.78
C GLY A 511 -20.98 28.57 26.33
N LEU A 512 -21.74 29.64 26.08
CA LEU A 512 -22.07 30.09 24.70
C LEU A 512 -20.84 30.53 23.89
N LEU A 513 -19.87 31.18 24.55
CA LEU A 513 -18.58 31.62 23.99
C LEU A 513 -17.48 30.52 24.05
N SER A 514 -17.81 29.29 24.46
CA SER A 514 -16.82 28.21 24.43
C SER A 514 -16.59 27.65 23.05
N ARG A 515 -17.62 27.68 22.20
CA ARG A 515 -17.51 27.23 20.80
C ARG A 515 -16.42 27.96 20.05
N ASP A 516 -16.24 29.26 20.27
CA ASP A 516 -15.22 30.05 19.58
C ASP A 516 -13.80 29.70 20.06
N THR A 517 -13.64 29.46 21.37
CA THR A 517 -12.36 29.09 21.99
C THR A 517 -11.96 27.67 21.58
N GLU A 518 -12.92 26.74 21.62
CA GLU A 518 -12.75 25.35 21.18
C GLU A 518 -12.44 25.27 19.69
N THR A 519 -13.19 25.97 18.85
CA THR A 519 -12.97 26.01 17.39
C THR A 519 -11.59 26.57 17.07
N LEU A 520 -11.16 27.62 17.76
CA LEU A 520 -9.83 28.21 17.57
C LEU A 520 -8.71 27.24 17.99
N ILE A 521 -8.81 26.61 19.16
CA ILE A 521 -7.81 25.63 19.62
C ILE A 521 -7.76 24.44 18.66
N ASN A 522 -8.90 23.88 18.28
CA ASN A 522 -8.98 22.76 17.33
C ASN A 522 -8.39 23.14 15.97
N TYR A 523 -8.60 24.38 15.51
CA TYR A 523 -8.00 24.88 14.27
C TYR A 523 -6.47 24.97 14.36
N ILE A 524 -5.92 25.43 15.48
CA ILE A 524 -4.47 25.50 15.70
C ILE A 524 -3.89 24.08 15.80
N GLU A 525 -4.56 23.16 16.48
CA GLU A 525 -4.16 21.75 16.57
C GLU A 525 -4.11 21.09 15.19
N GLU A 526 -5.15 21.27 14.37
CA GLU A 526 -5.22 20.75 13.01
C GLU A 526 -4.10 21.36 12.13
N LEU A 527 -3.87 22.67 12.22
CA LEU A 527 -2.80 23.34 11.47
C LEU A 527 -1.41 22.82 11.89
N CYS A 528 -1.18 22.63 13.19
CA CYS A 528 0.06 22.05 13.71
C CYS A 528 0.24 20.62 13.20
N HIS A 529 -0.81 19.81 13.26
CA HIS A 529 -0.80 18.43 12.79
C HIS A 529 -0.46 18.36 11.30
N GLN A 530 -1.16 19.12 10.46
CA GLN A 530 -0.89 19.19 9.02
C GLN A 530 0.54 19.63 8.72
N ALA A 531 1.03 20.66 9.39
CA ALA A 531 2.36 21.18 9.16
C ALA A 531 3.48 20.20 9.57
N ILE A 532 3.29 19.43 10.62
CA ILE A 532 4.19 18.33 11.00
C ILE A 532 4.16 17.24 9.94
N VAL A 533 2.96 16.73 9.65
CA VAL A 533 2.73 15.61 8.73
C VAL A 533 3.26 15.88 7.33
N LEU A 534 3.09 17.11 6.83
CA LEU A 534 3.58 17.54 5.52
C LEU A 534 5.04 18.04 5.55
N ARG A 535 5.73 17.93 6.69
CA ARG A 535 7.13 18.36 6.88
C ARG A 535 7.34 19.82 6.49
N VAL A 536 6.40 20.68 6.88
CA VAL A 536 6.48 22.14 6.78
C VAL A 536 7.07 22.73 8.05
N SER A 537 6.81 22.12 9.21
CA SER A 537 7.50 22.47 10.46
C SER A 537 8.95 22.01 10.45
N ARG A 538 9.84 22.76 11.09
CA ARG A 538 11.22 22.34 11.41
C ARG A 538 11.44 22.39 12.90
N ASP A 539 12.07 21.38 13.47
CA ASP A 539 12.31 21.29 14.93
C ASP A 539 11.03 21.54 15.75
N ARG A 540 9.87 21.11 15.22
CA ARG A 540 8.53 21.36 15.79
C ARG A 540 8.17 22.84 15.95
N LYS A 541 8.68 23.71 15.07
CA LYS A 541 8.33 25.13 14.95
C LYS A 541 7.74 25.47 13.59
N LEU A 542 6.82 26.43 13.57
CA LEU A 542 6.23 27.01 12.36
C LEU A 542 6.71 28.44 12.20
N HIS A 543 7.30 28.77 11.06
CA HIS A 543 7.80 30.13 10.81
C HIS A 543 6.73 30.99 10.13
N MET A 544 6.56 32.24 10.58
CA MET A 544 5.60 33.19 10.03
C MET A 544 6.16 34.01 8.86
N LYS A 545 7.42 33.79 8.44
CA LYS A 545 7.99 34.37 7.21
C LYS A 545 8.15 33.28 6.14
N PRO A 546 7.87 33.59 4.86
CA PRO A 546 8.25 32.72 3.77
C PRO A 546 9.77 32.52 3.80
N GLN A 547 10.21 31.31 4.12
CA GLN A 547 11.60 30.95 3.93
C GLN A 547 11.73 30.58 2.45
N PHE A 548 12.32 31.46 1.66
CA PHE A 548 12.67 31.16 0.27
C PHE A 548 13.72 30.05 0.28
N TYR A 549 13.27 28.80 0.19
CA TYR A 549 14.16 27.68 -0.04
C TYR A 549 14.45 27.58 -1.54
N THR A 550 15.73 27.61 -1.90
CA THR A 550 16.23 26.95 -3.10
C THR A 550 16.00 25.45 -2.92
N ASN A 551 14.85 24.98 -3.39
CA ASN A 551 14.44 23.60 -3.22
C ASN A 551 15.09 22.74 -4.32
N PRO A 552 15.96 21.76 -4.00
CA PRO A 552 16.42 20.78 -5.00
C PRO A 552 15.26 19.93 -5.56
N MET A 553 14.06 19.95 -4.95
CA MET A 553 12.85 19.36 -5.55
C MET A 553 12.26 20.19 -6.71
N LYS A 554 12.66 21.45 -6.89
CA LYS A 554 12.21 22.22 -8.06
C LYS A 554 12.77 21.60 -9.35
N ASP A 555 13.99 21.09 -9.30
CA ASP A 555 14.61 20.34 -10.40
C ASP A 555 13.95 18.96 -10.59
N MET A 556 13.40 18.37 -9.52
CA MET A 556 12.67 17.10 -9.59
C MET A 556 11.24 17.27 -10.14
N LEU A 557 10.56 18.37 -9.82
CA LEU A 557 9.26 18.76 -10.39
C LEU A 557 9.38 19.10 -11.87
N VAL A 558 10.44 19.84 -12.25
CA VAL A 558 10.78 20.08 -13.66
C VAL A 558 11.09 18.73 -14.34
N ALA A 559 11.90 17.85 -13.75
CA ALA A 559 12.18 16.53 -14.34
C ALA A 559 10.94 15.60 -14.43
N THR A 560 9.97 15.72 -13.53
CA THR A 560 8.75 14.90 -13.53
C THR A 560 7.71 15.44 -14.52
N GLN A 561 7.58 16.76 -14.63
CA GLN A 561 6.77 17.38 -15.69
C GLN A 561 7.39 17.15 -17.07
N GLN A 562 8.73 17.20 -17.16
CA GLN A 562 9.46 16.98 -18.41
C GLN A 562 9.39 15.52 -18.87
N ARG A 563 9.39 14.55 -17.93
CA ARG A 563 9.09 13.13 -18.27
C ARG A 563 7.63 12.89 -18.68
N GLN A 564 6.69 13.70 -18.20
CA GLN A 564 5.28 13.60 -18.62
C GLN A 564 5.05 14.26 -19.99
N THR A 565 5.77 15.34 -20.32
CA THR A 565 5.76 15.93 -21.67
C THR A 565 6.57 15.08 -22.66
N ASP A 566 7.72 14.53 -22.28
CA ASP A 566 8.52 13.68 -23.18
C ASP A 566 7.83 12.34 -23.48
N ALA A 567 7.00 11.82 -22.56
CA ALA A 567 6.13 10.67 -22.81
C ALA A 567 4.86 11.00 -23.63
N ALA A 568 4.50 12.29 -23.72
CA ALA A 568 3.41 12.78 -24.57
C ALA A 568 3.92 13.32 -25.94
N GLU A 569 5.21 13.66 -26.05
CA GLU A 569 5.84 14.25 -27.23
C GLU A 569 6.82 13.31 -27.94
N SER A 570 7.07 12.08 -27.44
CA SER A 570 7.76 11.03 -28.19
C SER A 570 6.85 10.35 -29.23
N GLU A 571 6.02 11.13 -29.93
CA GLU A 571 5.60 10.80 -31.29
C GLU A 571 6.79 11.12 -32.22
N PRO A 572 7.24 10.19 -33.08
CA PRO A 572 8.28 10.53 -34.04
C PRO A 572 7.72 11.50 -35.09
N VAL A 573 8.09 12.78 -34.96
CA VAL A 573 8.03 13.75 -36.06
C VAL A 573 8.88 13.20 -37.21
N GLN A 574 8.20 12.83 -38.30
CA GLN A 574 8.82 12.48 -39.56
C GLN A 574 9.74 13.62 -40.02
N HIS A 575 11.05 13.38 -40.00
CA HIS A 575 11.99 14.21 -40.73
C HIS A 575 11.96 13.80 -42.21
N ASP A 576 11.28 14.62 -43.01
CA ASP A 576 11.43 14.67 -44.46
C ASP A 576 12.90 14.95 -44.82
N LYS A 577 13.55 13.94 -45.40
CA LYS A 577 14.71 14.09 -46.28
C LYS A 577 14.77 12.90 -47.24
N VAL A 578 14.29 13.08 -48.47
CA VAL A 578 15.01 12.61 -49.67
C VAL A 578 14.79 13.61 -50.81
N PHE A 579 15.90 14.19 -51.25
CA PHE A 579 16.05 14.95 -52.48
C PHE A 579 16.04 14.01 -53.69
N SER A 580 15.51 14.54 -54.80
CA SER A 580 15.75 14.19 -56.20
C SER A 580 15.39 12.78 -56.68
N ASP A 581 14.37 12.70 -57.52
CA ASP A 581 14.48 11.95 -58.77
C ASP A 581 13.68 12.59 -59.90
N HIS A 582 14.18 12.32 -61.11
CA HIS A 582 13.97 13.08 -62.34
C HIS A 582 12.55 13.13 -62.91
N VAL A 583 12.31 14.28 -63.53
CA VAL A 583 11.25 14.62 -64.48
C VAL A 583 11.34 13.75 -65.75
N GLY A 584 10.19 13.23 -66.20
CA GLY A 584 10.02 12.69 -67.56
C GLY A 584 8.58 12.21 -67.81
N PRO A 585 7.79 12.79 -68.74
CA PRO A 585 6.35 12.94 -68.57
C PRO A 585 5.50 11.97 -69.41
N LYS A 586 4.30 11.61 -68.93
CA LYS A 586 3.17 11.20 -69.79
C LYS A 586 1.81 11.66 -69.23
N THR A 587 1.36 12.78 -69.79
CA THR A 587 0.02 13.06 -70.35
C THR A 587 -1.25 12.57 -69.64
N ASN A 588 -2.00 13.58 -69.18
CA ASN A 588 -3.44 13.70 -68.99
C ASN A 588 -4.35 12.80 -69.86
N THR A 589 -5.37 12.20 -69.22
CA THR A 589 -6.76 12.26 -69.73
C THR A 589 -7.78 12.18 -68.58
N THR A 590 -8.55 13.26 -68.42
CA THR A 590 -9.84 13.41 -67.73
C THR A 590 -10.94 12.52 -68.32
N VAL A 591 -11.81 11.92 -67.48
CA VAL A 591 -13.29 11.76 -67.60
C VAL A 591 -13.76 11.18 -66.23
N ASN A 592 -14.35 11.93 -65.29
CA ASN A 592 -15.76 12.30 -65.12
C ASN A 592 -16.74 11.10 -65.01
N THR A 593 -17.26 10.79 -63.81
CA THR A 593 -18.71 10.80 -63.46
C THR A 593 -19.02 10.06 -62.16
N SER A 594 -19.86 10.74 -61.36
CA SER A 594 -20.83 10.28 -60.37
C SER A 594 -21.27 8.80 -60.42
N LEU A 595 -21.52 8.21 -59.25
CA LEU A 595 -22.88 7.88 -58.76
C LEU A 595 -22.84 7.17 -57.40
N VAL A 596 -23.59 7.75 -56.46
CA VAL A 596 -24.11 7.13 -55.24
C VAL A 596 -25.28 6.22 -55.65
N PRO A 597 -25.45 5.04 -55.01
CA PRO A 597 -26.70 4.87 -54.25
C PRO A 597 -26.52 4.10 -52.94
N THR A 598 -27.11 4.66 -51.90
CA THR A 598 -27.65 4.02 -50.69
C THR A 598 -28.70 2.95 -51.02
N PHE A 599 -28.65 1.80 -50.34
CA PHE A 599 -29.73 0.91 -49.84
C PHE A 599 -28.99 -0.29 -49.21
N LYS A 600 -29.29 -0.86 -48.04
CA LYS A 600 -30.46 -0.88 -47.16
C LYS A 600 -29.96 -1.25 -45.76
#